data_AF-A0A7X7RKP8-F1
#
_entry.id   AF-A0A7X7RKP8-F1
#
_cell.length_a   1.000
_cell.length_b   1.000
_cell.length_c   1.000
_cell.angle_alpha   90.00
_cell.angle_beta   90.00
_cell.angle_gamma   90.00
#
_symmetry.space_group_name_H-M   'P 1'
#
loop_
_entity.id
_entity.type
_entity.pdbx_description
1 polymer ?
#
loop_
_entity_poly.entity_id
_entity_poly.type
_entity_poly.pdbx_seq_one_letter_code
_entity_poly.pdbx_strand_id
1 'polypeptide(L)'
;MQQGPGTIAAHLQHLRTHGENKLHQIALDYLAEHGLSVPAAETVPRLACGCPGTLSRKLEVKAEAEYSRGGSALRQWPVQLQLLNPAAEYFDDADLLVSADCVAHAYGSFHGDFLAGKILVVFCPKLDQDTAGYVRKLAAIFQQHTIRSITILRMSVPCCGGTVSIVEQALALSGQKIETTVKTIGLDGKIE
;
A
#
# COMPACT_ATOMS: atom_id res chain seq x y z
N MET A 1 -13.62 -26.57 13.87
CA MET A 1 -14.62 -26.59 12.79
C MET A 1 -13.94 -27.08 11.52
N GLN A 2 -14.36 -28.21 10.96
CA GLN A 2 -13.88 -28.64 9.64
C GLN A 2 -14.44 -27.67 8.61
N GLN A 3 -13.55 -26.88 7.97
CA GLN A 3 -13.96 -25.99 6.90
C GLN A 3 -14.23 -26.82 5.63
N GLY A 4 -15.31 -26.51 4.91
CA GLY A 4 -15.74 -27.28 3.75
C GLY A 4 -14.88 -27.05 2.50
N PRO A 5 -15.08 -27.86 1.44
CA PRO A 5 -14.32 -27.78 0.18
C PRO A 5 -14.31 -26.38 -0.47
N GLY A 6 -15.42 -25.63 -0.37
CA GLY A 6 -15.53 -24.28 -0.90
C GLY A 6 -14.58 -23.27 -0.24
N THR A 7 -14.27 -23.44 1.04
CA THR A 7 -13.29 -22.57 1.72
C THR A 7 -11.87 -22.88 1.29
N ILE A 8 -11.54 -24.16 1.11
CA ILE A 8 -10.22 -24.58 0.62
C ILE A 8 -9.97 -24.02 -0.78
N ALA A 9 -10.97 -24.11 -1.67
CA ALA A 9 -10.90 -23.54 -3.02
C ALA A 9 -10.67 -22.01 -3.00
N ALA A 10 -11.45 -21.28 -2.21
CA ALA A 10 -11.34 -19.83 -2.10
C ALA A 10 -9.98 -19.41 -1.50
N HIS A 11 -9.46 -20.16 -0.53
CA HIS A 11 -8.17 -19.89 0.08
C HIS A 11 -7.00 -20.11 -0.89
N LEU A 12 -6.99 -21.23 -1.62
CA LEU A 12 -6.00 -21.49 -2.68
C LEU A 12 -6.05 -20.40 -3.76
N GLN A 13 -7.25 -20.00 -4.18
CA GLN A 13 -7.41 -18.91 -5.14
C GLN A 13 -6.86 -17.58 -4.60
N HIS A 14 -7.15 -17.24 -3.34
CA HIS A 14 -6.62 -16.04 -2.68
C HIS A 14 -5.09 -16.02 -2.71
N LEU A 15 -4.43 -17.08 -2.24
CA LEU A 15 -2.97 -17.19 -2.22
C LEU A 15 -2.36 -16.98 -3.62
N ARG A 16 -2.98 -17.58 -4.65
CA ARG A 16 -2.56 -17.41 -6.04
C ARG A 16 -2.75 -15.97 -6.54
N THR A 17 -3.90 -15.36 -6.28
CA THR A 17 -4.21 -13.99 -6.75
C THR A 17 -3.41 -12.90 -6.04
N HIS A 18 -2.90 -13.16 -4.84
CA HIS A 18 -2.05 -12.24 -4.09
C HIS A 18 -0.55 -12.50 -4.27
N GLY A 19 -0.16 -13.40 -5.19
CA GLY A 19 1.25 -13.68 -5.48
C GLY A 19 1.98 -14.47 -4.39
N GLU A 20 1.27 -15.03 -3.42
CA GLU A 20 1.79 -15.82 -2.30
C GLU A 20 2.12 -17.26 -2.76
N ASN A 21 2.95 -17.38 -3.80
CA ASN A 21 3.23 -18.64 -4.51
C ASN A 21 3.82 -19.73 -3.60
N LYS A 22 4.62 -19.35 -2.59
CA LYS A 22 5.19 -20.29 -1.61
C LYS A 22 4.12 -20.89 -0.71
N LEU A 23 3.21 -20.06 -0.19
CA LEU A 23 2.12 -20.51 0.66
C LEU A 23 1.11 -21.33 -0.15
N HIS A 24 0.88 -20.93 -1.41
CA HIS A 24 0.07 -21.71 -2.33
C HIS A 24 0.63 -23.13 -2.52
N GLN A 25 1.94 -23.25 -2.72
CA GLN A 25 2.58 -24.56 -2.86
C GLN A 25 2.48 -25.39 -1.58
N ILE A 26 2.77 -24.80 -0.42
CA ILE A 26 2.62 -25.48 0.88
C ILE A 26 1.19 -25.99 1.09
N ALA A 27 0.19 -25.20 0.70
CA ALA A 27 -1.21 -25.60 0.81
C ALA A 27 -1.56 -26.77 -0.12
N LEU A 28 -1.02 -26.80 -1.34
CA LEU A 28 -1.19 -27.93 -2.25
C LEU A 28 -0.52 -29.20 -1.72
N ASP A 29 0.70 -29.08 -1.19
CA ASP A 29 1.46 -30.21 -0.64
C ASP A 29 0.73 -30.80 0.58
N TYR A 30 0.21 -29.96 1.47
CA TYR A 30 -0.59 -30.39 2.62
C TYR A 30 -1.84 -31.19 2.20
N LEU A 31 -2.57 -30.71 1.19
CA LEU A 31 -3.75 -31.41 0.67
C LEU A 31 -3.38 -32.78 0.09
N ALA A 32 -2.28 -32.85 -0.67
CA ALA A 32 -1.77 -34.10 -1.24
C ALA A 32 -1.37 -35.11 -0.16
N GLU A 33 -0.63 -34.67 0.87
CA GLU A 33 -0.18 -35.53 1.98
C GLU A 33 -1.34 -36.11 2.78
N HIS A 34 -2.45 -35.38 2.89
CA HIS A 34 -3.62 -35.79 3.66
C HIS A 34 -4.70 -36.47 2.80
N GLY A 35 -4.39 -36.76 1.52
CA GLY A 35 -5.32 -37.42 0.60
C GLY A 35 -6.57 -36.60 0.28
N LEU A 36 -6.50 -35.28 0.44
CA LEU A 36 -7.58 -34.36 0.15
C LEU A 36 -7.48 -33.90 -1.30
N SER A 37 -8.53 -34.09 -2.08
CA SER A 37 -8.57 -33.59 -3.45
C SER A 37 -8.51 -32.06 -3.45
N VAL A 38 -7.66 -31.48 -4.31
CA VAL A 38 -7.72 -30.05 -4.62
C VAL A 38 -9.09 -29.78 -5.22
N PRO A 39 -9.99 -29.05 -4.54
CA PRO A 39 -11.31 -28.79 -5.08
C PRO A 39 -11.13 -28.02 -6.39
N ALA A 40 -11.86 -28.42 -7.43
CA ALA A 40 -11.95 -27.60 -8.63
C ALA A 40 -12.39 -26.19 -8.20
N ALA A 41 -11.86 -25.16 -8.86
CA ALA A 41 -12.37 -23.82 -8.69
C ALA A 41 -13.81 -23.79 -9.20
N GLU A 42 -14.76 -24.25 -8.38
CA GLU A 42 -16.15 -23.91 -8.55
C GLU A 42 -16.20 -22.39 -8.64
N THR A 43 -17.06 -21.88 -9.51
CA THR A 43 -17.40 -20.46 -9.51
C THR A 43 -18.06 -20.17 -8.18
N VAL A 44 -17.25 -20.01 -7.13
CA VAL A 44 -17.66 -19.43 -5.86
C VAL A 44 -18.34 -18.14 -6.30
N PRO A 45 -19.65 -17.95 -6.02
CA PRO A 45 -20.30 -16.71 -6.36
C PRO A 45 -19.39 -15.63 -5.82
N ARG A 46 -18.85 -14.77 -6.72
CA ARG A 46 -17.89 -13.71 -6.35
C ARG A 46 -18.45 -13.10 -5.08
N LEU A 47 -17.78 -13.31 -3.95
CA LEU A 47 -18.24 -12.75 -2.70
C LEU A 47 -18.42 -11.26 -2.98
N ALA A 48 -19.66 -10.82 -3.03
CA ALA A 48 -20.01 -9.47 -3.45
C ALA A 48 -19.44 -8.42 -2.49
N CYS A 49 -18.85 -8.86 -1.37
CA CYS A 49 -18.45 -8.05 -0.25
C CYS A 49 -17.08 -8.49 0.30
N GLY A 50 -16.02 -8.41 -0.49
CA GLY A 50 -14.71 -8.12 0.11
C GLY A 50 -14.76 -6.70 0.69
N CYS A 51 -14.25 -6.48 1.91
CA CYS A 51 -14.12 -5.12 2.44
C CYS A 51 -13.32 -4.30 1.42
N PRO A 52 -13.82 -3.14 0.95
CA PRO A 52 -13.07 -2.33 -0.01
C PRO A 52 -11.64 -2.06 0.46
N GLY A 53 -11.41 -1.98 1.78
CA GLY A 53 -10.10 -1.83 2.42
C GLY A 53 -9.05 -2.91 2.11
N THR A 54 -9.45 -4.09 1.62
CA THR A 54 -8.52 -5.18 1.28
C THR A 54 -8.31 -5.35 -0.23
N LEU A 55 -9.05 -4.61 -1.05
CA LEU A 55 -9.01 -4.71 -2.50
C LEU A 55 -8.20 -3.56 -3.08
N SER A 56 -7.06 -3.87 -3.70
CA SER A 56 -6.31 -2.91 -4.50
C SER A 56 -7.17 -2.45 -5.69
N ARG A 57 -7.37 -1.14 -5.78
CA ARG A 57 -8.18 -0.51 -6.83
C ARG A 57 -7.47 0.72 -7.34
N LYS A 58 -7.43 0.87 -8.66
CA LYS A 58 -7.13 2.14 -9.32
C LYS A 58 -8.41 2.96 -9.40
N LEU A 59 -8.35 4.23 -9.05
CA LEU A 59 -9.47 5.16 -9.08
C LEU A 59 -9.38 6.03 -10.34
N GLU A 60 -10.52 6.47 -10.83
CA GLU A 60 -10.59 7.43 -11.94
C GLU A 60 -10.07 8.80 -11.49
N VAL A 61 -9.25 9.41 -12.34
CA VAL A 61 -8.64 10.71 -12.08
C VAL A 61 -9.58 11.81 -12.55
N LYS A 62 -9.84 12.79 -11.68
CA LYS A 62 -10.60 14.00 -12.00
C LYS A 62 -9.67 15.13 -12.46
N ALA A 63 -10.21 16.14 -13.14
CA ALA A 63 -9.42 17.25 -13.66
C ALA A 63 -8.81 18.10 -12.51
N GLU A 64 -7.60 18.64 -12.72
CA GLU A 64 -6.86 19.42 -11.72
C GLU A 64 -7.62 20.61 -11.16
N ALA A 65 -8.44 21.26 -12.00
CA ALA A 65 -9.27 22.39 -11.59
C ALA A 65 -10.30 22.02 -10.48
N GLU A 66 -10.63 20.74 -10.32
CA GLU A 66 -11.57 20.28 -9.30
C GLU A 66 -10.94 20.12 -7.91
N TYR A 67 -9.61 19.96 -7.81
CA TYR A 67 -8.94 19.78 -6.51
C TYR A 67 -9.06 21.02 -5.62
N SER A 68 -8.98 22.22 -6.21
CA SER A 68 -9.15 23.49 -5.50
C SER A 68 -10.57 23.74 -4.97
N ARG A 69 -11.54 22.90 -5.37
CA ARG A 69 -12.95 22.96 -4.92
C ARG A 69 -13.36 21.75 -4.05
N GLY A 70 -12.39 21.06 -3.46
CA GLY A 70 -12.64 19.88 -2.62
C GLY A 70 -12.74 18.57 -3.39
N GLY A 71 -12.30 18.54 -4.65
CA GLY A 71 -12.14 17.31 -5.43
C GLY A 71 -11.01 16.44 -4.87
N SER A 72 -11.20 15.12 -4.90
CA SER A 72 -10.19 14.17 -4.46
C SER A 72 -9.17 13.91 -5.57
N ALA A 73 -7.89 14.16 -5.28
CA ALA A 73 -6.74 13.74 -6.08
C ALA A 73 -6.34 12.27 -5.90
N LEU A 74 -7.06 11.48 -5.10
CA LEU A 74 -6.69 10.10 -4.81
C LEU A 74 -6.84 9.19 -6.05
N ARG A 75 -5.79 8.43 -6.37
CA ARG A 75 -5.72 7.59 -7.59
C ARG A 75 -5.80 6.10 -7.29
N GLN A 76 -5.75 5.70 -6.03
CA GLN A 76 -5.73 4.31 -5.62
C GLN A 76 -6.33 4.10 -4.23
N TRP A 77 -6.77 2.87 -3.98
CA TRP A 77 -7.23 2.42 -2.68
C TRP A 77 -6.77 0.97 -2.42
N PRO A 78 -6.44 0.57 -1.18
CA PRO A 78 -6.30 1.40 0.05
C PRO A 78 -5.07 2.32 0.00
N VAL A 79 -4.86 3.13 1.04
CA VAL A 79 -3.70 4.05 1.16
C VAL A 79 -2.75 3.69 2.30
N GLN A 80 -3.21 2.93 3.28
CA GLN A 80 -2.42 2.52 4.45
C GLN A 80 -1.38 1.48 4.05
N LEU A 81 -0.11 1.71 4.35
CA LEU A 81 1.02 0.86 3.93
C LEU A 81 0.81 -0.62 4.31
N GLN A 82 0.25 -0.87 5.49
CA GLN A 82 -0.06 -2.24 5.93
C GLN A 82 -1.02 -2.97 4.99
N LEU A 83 -1.93 -2.26 4.33
CA LEU A 83 -2.96 -2.82 3.44
C LEU A 83 -2.56 -2.80 1.96
N LEU A 84 -1.52 -2.07 1.58
CA LEU A 84 -1.06 -2.02 0.19
C LEU A 84 -0.52 -3.38 -0.26
N ASN A 85 -0.92 -3.78 -1.47
CA ASN A 85 -0.33 -4.90 -2.21
C ASN A 85 0.93 -4.38 -2.92
N PRO A 86 2.14 -4.90 -2.60
CA PRO A 86 3.37 -4.44 -3.23
C PRO A 86 3.43 -4.58 -4.74
N ALA A 87 2.66 -5.53 -5.31
CA ALA A 87 2.65 -5.85 -6.73
C ALA A 87 1.53 -5.12 -7.51
N ALA A 88 0.94 -4.07 -6.95
CA ALA A 88 -0.17 -3.37 -7.59
C ALA A 88 0.30 -2.48 -8.77
N GLU A 89 -0.31 -2.66 -9.94
CA GLU A 89 0.05 -1.96 -11.20
C GLU A 89 0.00 -0.43 -11.13
N TYR A 90 -0.72 0.16 -10.16
CA TYR A 90 -0.72 1.62 -10.01
C TYR A 90 0.63 2.18 -9.54
N PHE A 91 1.55 1.33 -9.07
CA PHE A 91 2.92 1.72 -8.73
C PHE A 91 3.85 1.81 -9.95
N ASP A 92 3.47 1.26 -11.11
CA ASP A 92 4.28 1.35 -12.32
C ASP A 92 4.39 2.79 -12.81
N ASP A 93 5.63 3.23 -13.05
CA ASP A 93 5.96 4.60 -13.43
C ASP A 93 5.21 5.61 -12.55
N ALA A 94 5.31 5.49 -11.24
CA ALA A 94 4.60 6.34 -10.29
C ALA A 94 5.51 7.39 -9.66
N ASP A 95 4.94 8.55 -9.36
CA ASP A 95 5.47 9.44 -8.31
C ASP A 95 4.81 9.04 -7.00
N LEU A 96 5.59 8.77 -5.96
CA LEU A 96 5.08 8.37 -4.65
C LEU A 96 4.98 9.57 -3.71
N LEU A 97 3.90 9.59 -2.96
CA LEU A 97 3.72 10.42 -1.78
C LEU A 97 3.69 9.52 -0.54
N VAL A 98 4.74 9.54 0.25
CA VAL A 98 4.79 8.84 1.55
C VAL A 98 4.45 9.86 2.63
N SER A 99 3.30 9.72 3.29
CA SER A 99 2.80 10.71 4.24
C SER A 99 2.57 10.11 5.63
N ALA A 100 3.00 10.83 6.67
CA ALA A 100 2.51 10.56 8.03
C ALA A 100 1.01 10.88 8.15
N ASP A 101 0.29 10.12 8.99
CA ASP A 101 -1.18 10.20 9.15
C ASP A 101 -1.71 11.62 9.44
N CYS A 102 -1.04 12.36 10.33
CA CYS A 102 -1.50 13.67 10.77
C CYS A 102 -1.39 14.75 9.68
N VAL A 103 -0.57 14.54 8.63
CA VAL A 103 -0.27 15.58 7.66
C VAL A 103 -1.50 16.04 6.89
N ALA A 104 -2.30 15.10 6.36
CA ALA A 104 -3.51 15.44 5.61
C ALA A 104 -4.58 16.13 6.47
N HIS A 105 -4.50 15.96 7.79
CA HIS A 105 -5.40 16.60 8.75
C HIS A 105 -4.91 17.98 9.20
N ALA A 106 -3.60 18.20 9.19
CA ALA A 106 -2.99 19.49 9.54
C ALA A 106 -2.90 20.44 8.33
N TYR A 107 -2.64 19.91 7.13
CA TYR A 107 -2.42 20.69 5.92
C TYR A 107 -3.65 20.65 5.00
N GLY A 108 -4.48 21.69 5.04
CA GLY A 108 -5.79 21.71 4.35
C GLY A 108 -5.73 21.50 2.83
N SER A 109 -4.67 21.97 2.16
CA SER A 109 -4.50 21.85 0.71
C SER A 109 -3.81 20.57 0.26
N PHE A 110 -3.77 19.53 1.12
CA PHE A 110 -3.02 18.27 0.90
C PHE A 110 -3.24 17.64 -0.48
N HIS A 111 -4.50 17.58 -0.93
CA HIS A 111 -4.82 16.94 -2.19
C HIS A 111 -4.25 17.70 -3.40
N GLY A 112 -4.35 19.03 -3.39
CA GLY A 112 -3.89 19.87 -4.49
C GLY A 112 -2.36 20.00 -4.52
N ASP A 113 -1.74 20.29 -3.37
CA ASP A 113 -0.33 20.67 -3.33
C ASP A 113 0.62 19.47 -3.31
N PHE A 114 0.16 18.31 -2.82
CA PHE A 114 1.02 17.15 -2.64
C PHE A 114 0.53 15.89 -3.34
N LEU A 115 -0.77 15.58 -3.27
CA LEU A 115 -1.29 14.30 -3.76
C LEU A 115 -1.53 14.28 -5.28
N ALA A 116 -1.86 15.42 -5.89
CA ALA A 116 -2.15 15.52 -7.31
C ALA A 116 -1.07 14.82 -8.17
N GLY A 117 -1.51 13.85 -8.98
CA GLY A 117 -0.63 13.07 -9.85
C GLY A 117 0.15 11.93 -9.17
N LYS A 118 0.14 11.81 -7.84
CA LYS A 118 0.95 10.84 -7.09
C LYS A 118 0.14 9.64 -6.57
N ILE A 119 0.86 8.57 -6.22
CA ILE A 119 0.32 7.42 -5.48
C ILE A 119 0.65 7.60 -4.00
N LEU A 120 -0.39 7.55 -3.18
CA LEU A 120 -0.30 7.76 -1.73
C LEU A 120 0.03 6.49 -0.94
N VAL A 121 1.00 6.62 -0.05
CA VAL A 121 1.33 5.64 0.99
C VAL A 121 1.25 6.35 2.34
N VAL A 122 0.43 5.84 3.25
CA VAL A 122 0.21 6.41 4.59
C VAL A 122 0.65 5.43 5.66
N PHE A 123 1.35 5.91 6.69
CA PHE A 123 1.60 5.19 7.93
C PHE A 123 2.10 6.14 9.03
N CYS A 124 2.04 5.70 10.29
CA CYS A 124 2.52 6.45 11.44
C CYS A 124 3.54 5.63 12.25
N PRO A 125 4.84 5.98 12.21
CA PRO A 125 5.89 5.21 12.91
C PRO A 125 5.75 5.19 14.45
N LYS A 126 4.88 6.04 15.02
CA LYS A 126 4.57 6.04 16.46
C LYS A 126 3.49 5.02 16.82
N LEU A 127 2.52 4.80 15.94
CA LEU A 127 1.38 3.92 16.19
C LEU A 127 1.64 2.50 15.67
N ASP A 128 2.38 2.42 14.57
CA ASP A 128 2.62 1.17 13.88
C ASP A 128 3.81 0.44 14.49
N GLN A 129 3.58 -0.81 14.92
CA GLN A 129 4.57 -1.59 15.66
C GLN A 129 5.55 -2.35 14.73
N ASP A 130 5.20 -2.53 13.45
CA ASP A 130 5.98 -3.33 12.48
C ASP A 130 6.82 -2.47 11.52
N THR A 131 7.75 -1.70 12.08
CA THR A 131 8.72 -0.89 11.33
C THR A 131 9.50 -1.73 10.30
N ALA A 132 9.96 -2.92 10.71
CA ALA A 132 10.76 -3.78 9.84
C ALA A 132 9.93 -4.33 8.66
N GLY A 133 8.66 -4.67 8.87
CA GLY A 133 7.74 -5.05 7.81
C GLY A 133 7.47 -3.91 6.84
N TYR A 134 7.37 -2.67 7.31
CA TYR A 134 7.21 -1.50 6.43
C TYR A 134 8.43 -1.25 5.56
N VAL A 135 9.64 -1.37 6.12
CA VAL A 135 10.89 -1.30 5.36
C VAL A 135 10.90 -2.37 4.26
N ARG A 136 10.60 -3.63 4.59
CA ARG A 136 10.54 -4.72 3.60
C ARG A 136 9.48 -4.50 2.53
N LYS A 137 8.30 -4.00 2.92
CA LYS A 137 7.19 -3.77 2.00
C LYS A 137 7.49 -2.64 1.01
N LEU A 138 8.01 -1.51 1.49
CA LEU A 138 8.46 -0.43 0.62
C LEU A 138 9.61 -0.87 -0.29
N ALA A 139 10.57 -1.63 0.25
CA ALA A 139 11.65 -2.17 -0.56
C ALA A 139 11.13 -3.08 -1.69
N ALA A 140 10.13 -3.91 -1.41
CA ALA A 140 9.47 -4.73 -2.42
C ALA A 140 8.78 -3.88 -3.50
N ILE A 141 8.05 -2.82 -3.12
CA ILE A 141 7.45 -1.87 -4.08
C ILE A 141 8.53 -1.26 -4.97
N PHE A 142 9.63 -0.79 -4.39
CA PHE A 142 10.72 -0.16 -5.14
C PHE A 142 11.46 -1.15 -6.06
N GLN A 143 11.52 -2.43 -5.71
CA GLN A 143 12.14 -3.47 -6.56
C GLN A 143 11.22 -3.93 -7.69
N GLN A 144 9.90 -3.97 -7.45
CA GLN A 144 8.92 -4.51 -8.39
C GLN A 144 8.47 -3.48 -9.43
N HIS A 145 8.63 -2.18 -9.14
CA HIS A 145 8.09 -1.10 -9.95
C HIS A 145 9.13 0.00 -10.22
N THR A 146 9.02 0.63 -11.39
CA THR A 146 9.77 1.86 -11.68
C THR A 146 9.12 3.03 -10.96
N ILE A 147 9.76 3.52 -9.89
CA ILE A 147 9.31 4.71 -9.18
C ILE A 147 10.11 5.93 -9.64
N ARG A 148 9.42 6.97 -10.14
CA ARG A 148 10.06 8.18 -10.67
C ARG A 148 10.63 9.08 -9.57
N SER A 149 9.84 9.32 -8.52
CA SER A 149 10.22 10.18 -7.41
C SER A 149 9.49 9.79 -6.13
N ILE A 150 10.06 10.16 -4.99
CA ILE A 150 9.42 10.00 -3.68
C ILE A 150 9.36 11.36 -2.99
N THR A 151 8.15 11.78 -2.62
CA THR A 151 7.94 12.90 -1.72
C THR A 151 7.55 12.35 -0.35
N ILE A 152 8.28 12.72 0.70
CA ILE A 152 8.01 12.33 2.08
C ILE A 152 7.41 13.53 2.81
N LEU A 153 6.21 13.37 3.36
CA LEU A 153 5.59 14.37 4.22
C LEU A 153 5.59 13.89 5.67
N ARG A 154 6.07 14.75 6.57
CA ARG A 154 6.11 14.48 8.00
C ARG A 154 5.67 15.70 8.80
N MET A 155 5.18 15.49 10.00
CA MET A 155 4.98 16.59 10.95
C MET A 155 6.32 17.03 11.57
N SER A 156 6.41 18.27 12.05
CA SER A 156 7.61 18.81 12.71
C SER A 156 7.96 18.14 14.04
N VAL A 157 7.03 17.36 14.62
CA VAL A 157 7.27 16.58 15.85
C VAL A 157 8.28 15.44 15.66
N PRO A 158 9.09 15.13 16.68
CA PRO A 158 10.18 14.15 16.57
C PRO A 158 9.68 12.74 16.25
N CYS A 159 8.48 12.37 16.67
CA CYS A 159 7.94 11.04 16.40
C CYS A 159 7.70 10.77 14.90
N CYS A 160 7.56 11.80 14.06
CA CYS A 160 7.45 11.64 12.61
C CYS A 160 8.83 11.54 11.91
N GLY A 161 9.96 11.56 12.64
CA GLY A 161 11.28 11.30 12.06
C GLY A 161 11.41 9.87 11.53
N GLY A 162 10.68 8.92 12.11
CA GLY A 162 10.67 7.52 11.67
C GLY A 162 10.21 7.32 10.23
N THR A 163 9.34 8.19 9.69
CA THR A 163 8.85 8.10 8.31
C THR A 163 9.99 8.22 7.30
N VAL A 164 10.92 9.17 7.53
CA VAL A 164 12.10 9.36 6.67
C VAL A 164 13.03 8.17 6.77
N SER A 165 13.35 7.75 8.01
CA SER A 165 14.26 6.63 8.26
C SER A 165 13.75 5.31 7.65
N ILE A 166 12.45 5.04 7.69
CA ILE A 166 11.85 3.84 7.08
C ILE A 166 12.02 3.85 5.57
N VAL A 167 11.78 4.99 4.91
CA VAL A 167 11.95 5.13 3.45
C VAL A 167 13.41 4.99 3.05
N GLU A 168 14.34 5.62 3.77
CA GLU A 168 15.78 5.50 3.53
C GLU A 168 16.27 4.05 3.67
N GLN A 169 15.84 3.36 4.72
CA GLN A 169 16.15 1.94 4.92
C GLN A 169 15.56 1.08 3.80
N ALA A 170 14.35 1.39 3.33
CA ALA A 170 13.72 0.68 2.23
C ALA A 170 14.44 0.89 0.89
N LEU A 171 14.94 2.10 0.62
CA LEU A 171 15.78 2.41 -0.54
C LEU A 171 17.12 1.67 -0.48
N ALA A 172 17.76 1.67 0.70
CA ALA A 172 19.00 0.93 0.91
C ALA A 172 18.80 -0.59 0.71
N LEU A 173 17.72 -1.13 1.25
CA LEU A 173 17.36 -2.54 1.10
C LEU A 173 16.95 -2.89 -0.35
N SER A 174 16.29 -1.99 -1.07
CA SER A 174 15.88 -2.21 -2.45
C SER A 174 17.05 -2.13 -3.43
N GLY A 175 18.13 -1.41 -3.07
CA GLY A 175 19.24 -1.11 -3.96
C GLY A 175 18.91 -0.03 -5.01
N GLN A 176 17.72 0.56 -4.93
CA GLN A 176 17.26 1.57 -5.89
C GLN A 176 17.74 2.97 -5.52
N LYS A 177 17.99 3.79 -6.54
CA LYS A 177 18.32 5.20 -6.39
C LYS A 177 17.18 6.04 -6.93
N ILE A 178 16.32 6.52 -6.05
CA ILE A 178 15.13 7.32 -6.40
C ILE A 178 15.27 8.70 -5.78
N GLU A 179 15.01 9.75 -6.57
CA GLU A 179 15.02 11.11 -6.06
C GLU A 179 13.99 11.28 -4.95
N THR A 180 14.45 11.71 -3.78
CA THR A 180 13.62 11.79 -2.57
C THR A 180 13.64 13.21 -2.01
N THR A 181 12.45 13.79 -1.82
CA THR A 181 12.27 15.12 -1.21
C THR A 181 11.49 14.99 0.09
N VAL A 182 11.96 15.63 1.16
CA VAL A 182 11.24 15.70 2.44
C VAL A 182 10.60 17.07 2.60
N LYS A 183 9.33 17.12 3.01
CA LYS A 183 8.63 18.34 3.44
C LYS A 183 8.13 18.15 4.87
N THR A 184 8.37 19.16 5.70
CA THR A 184 7.95 19.16 7.10
C THR A 184 6.76 20.09 7.27
N ILE A 185 5.72 19.60 7.95
CA ILE A 185 4.50 20.35 8.26
C ILE A 185 4.49 20.70 9.74
N GLY A 186 4.43 22.00 10.03
CA GLY A 186 4.29 22.53 11.38
C GLY A 186 2.98 22.13 12.04
N LEU A 187 2.92 22.23 13.36
CA LEU A 187 1.68 21.99 14.13
C LEU A 187 0.57 22.99 13.78
N ASP A 188 0.93 24.13 13.20
CA ASP A 188 0.02 25.17 12.71
C ASP A 188 -0.40 24.95 11.24
N GLY A 189 0.01 23.84 10.63
CA GLY A 189 -0.33 23.49 9.26
C GLY A 189 0.48 24.23 8.19
N LYS A 190 1.56 24.93 8.54
CA LYS A 190 2.47 25.56 7.55
C LYS A 190 3.58 24.60 7.14
N ILE A 191 4.15 24.83 5.95
CA ILE A 191 5.34 24.12 5.49
C ILE A 191 6.57 24.80 6.11
N GLU A 192 7.47 24.00 6.67
CA GLU A 192 8.79 24.39 7.20
C GLU A 192 9.91 24.13 6.19
#